data_AF-A0A3A4AHG8-F1
#
_entry.id   AF-A0A3A4AHG8-F1
#
_cell.length_a   1.000
_cell.length_b   1.000
_cell.length_c   1.000
_cell.angle_alpha   90.00
_cell.angle_beta   90.00
_cell.angle_gamma   90.00
#
_symmetry.space_group_name_H-M   'P 1'
#
loop_
_entity.id
_entity.type
_entity.pdbx_description
1 polymer ?
#
loop_
_entity_poly.entity_id
_entity_poly.type
_entity_poly.pdbx_seq_one_letter_code
_entity_poly.pdbx_strand_id
1 'polypeptide(L)'
;MGRGQVGGAGRLGRGAGAGAATGAGVATGVGRAVGWAGESVIFGGQGEVLGGGVIERVGVDEAVWELRPDFAVLVISARGLANSGSDDRSREWLAEAAAAVVDDGHPHVKAWQDAYRAFGSKPQRTRPSVDALLRRRDALPEINKVVDAYNSVSVRHVLPIGGEDLGHYAGAARLVRATGEETFDTIAAGEPAVEHPDPGEVVWRDDEGVTCRRWNWRQCVRTRITEDTTDALFLLERLDGLSLDELDAAGDDLERLLREITPGVAVERRLIRRD
;
A
#
# COMPACT_ATOMS: atom_id res chain seq x y z
N MET A 1 -41.13 26.66 -40.14
CA MET A 1 -41.25 27.61 -41.26
C MET A 1 -40.91 29.01 -40.74
N GLY A 2 -39.93 29.68 -41.35
CA GLY A 2 -39.73 31.12 -41.23
C GLY A 2 -38.46 31.58 -40.50
N ARG A 3 -37.70 32.44 -41.20
CA ARG A 3 -36.44 33.16 -40.87
C ARG A 3 -35.20 32.38 -41.33
N GLY A 4 -34.42 32.80 -42.32
CA GLY A 4 -34.26 34.11 -42.97
C GLY A 4 -32.75 34.38 -43.08
N GLN A 5 -32.23 34.42 -44.31
CA GLN A 5 -30.86 34.77 -44.71
C GLN A 5 -30.38 36.11 -44.07
N VAL A 6 -29.09 36.48 -44.00
CA VAL A 6 -28.21 36.87 -45.14
C VAL A 6 -26.71 36.92 -44.75
N GLY A 7 -25.86 36.60 -45.74
CA GLY A 7 -24.56 37.23 -46.01
C GLY A 7 -23.31 36.49 -45.50
N GLY A 8 -22.27 36.17 -46.27
CA GLY A 8 -21.89 36.52 -47.63
C GLY A 8 -20.36 36.76 -47.70
N ALA A 9 -19.71 36.19 -48.74
CA ALA A 9 -18.29 36.30 -49.15
C ALA A 9 -17.26 35.44 -48.37
N GLY A 10 -16.35 34.67 -48.98
CA GLY A 10 -15.98 34.49 -50.39
C GLY A 10 -14.46 34.50 -50.59
N ARG A 11 -13.85 33.33 -50.87
CA ARG A 11 -12.67 33.05 -51.74
C ARG A 11 -12.10 31.66 -51.38
N LEU A 12 -12.12 30.67 -52.29
CA LEU A 12 -11.08 30.36 -53.30
C LEU A 12 -9.69 30.22 -52.64
N GLY A 13 -8.96 29.11 -52.67
CA GLY A 13 -9.04 27.86 -53.41
C GLY A 13 -7.60 27.30 -53.59
N ARG A 14 -7.49 25.98 -53.83
CA ARG A 14 -6.29 25.20 -54.23
C ARG A 14 -5.23 25.03 -53.11
N GLY A 15 -4.53 23.91 -52.97
CA GLY A 15 -4.39 22.74 -53.82
C GLY A 15 -3.27 21.87 -53.20
N ALA A 16 -3.31 20.58 -53.52
CA ALA A 16 -2.46 19.52 -53.01
C ALA A 16 -0.95 19.72 -53.21
N GLY A 17 -0.14 19.01 -52.41
CA GLY A 17 1.28 18.79 -52.66
C GLY A 17 1.95 17.94 -51.58
N ALA A 18 2.16 16.66 -51.88
CA ALA A 18 2.95 15.71 -51.10
C ALA A 18 4.45 16.05 -51.11
N GLY A 19 5.19 15.59 -50.10
CA GLY A 19 6.66 15.58 -50.11
C GLY A 19 7.24 14.98 -48.82
N ALA A 20 7.81 13.78 -48.94
CA ALA A 20 8.47 13.02 -47.89
C ALA A 20 9.93 13.45 -47.67
N ALA A 21 10.44 13.26 -46.44
CA ALA A 21 11.84 12.97 -46.08
C ALA A 21 11.89 12.62 -44.58
N THR A 22 11.99 11.35 -44.17
CA THR A 22 13.23 10.61 -43.83
C THR A 22 14.17 11.32 -42.85
N GLY A 23 14.34 10.72 -41.65
CA GLY A 23 15.35 11.10 -40.67
C GLY A 23 15.28 10.23 -39.43
N ALA A 24 15.88 9.04 -39.51
CA ALA A 24 16.08 8.13 -38.39
C ALA A 24 17.11 8.68 -37.40
N GLY A 25 16.86 8.51 -36.10
CA GLY A 25 17.78 8.84 -35.03
C GLY A 25 17.53 7.92 -33.83
N VAL A 26 18.22 6.78 -33.84
CA VAL A 26 18.22 5.77 -32.78
C VAL A 26 19.20 6.25 -31.70
N ALA A 27 18.75 6.38 -30.46
CA ALA A 27 19.61 6.60 -29.31
C ALA A 27 19.39 5.48 -28.29
N THR A 28 20.17 4.42 -28.45
CA THR A 28 20.42 3.38 -27.45
C THR A 28 21.37 3.95 -26.38
N GLY A 29 20.89 4.09 -25.15
CA GLY A 29 21.71 4.47 -24.00
C GLY A 29 21.49 3.48 -22.86
N VAL A 30 22.32 2.43 -22.83
CA VAL A 30 22.38 1.44 -21.75
C VAL A 30 23.03 2.10 -20.52
N GLY A 31 22.23 2.47 -19.54
CA GLY A 31 22.71 2.85 -18.20
C GLY A 31 22.91 1.61 -17.35
N ARG A 32 24.17 1.27 -17.04
CA ARG A 32 24.54 0.25 -16.06
C ARG A 32 24.02 0.67 -14.68
N ALA A 33 23.12 -0.11 -14.08
CA ALA A 33 22.87 -0.07 -12.65
C ALA A 33 24.13 -0.55 -11.92
N VAL A 34 24.74 0.35 -11.16
CA VAL A 34 25.85 0.05 -10.25
C VAL A 34 25.22 -0.55 -8.99
N GLY A 35 25.62 -1.77 -8.66
CA GLY A 35 25.11 -2.50 -7.50
C GLY A 35 25.36 -1.75 -6.20
N TRP A 36 24.32 -1.66 -5.37
CA TRP A 36 24.43 -1.27 -3.97
C TRP A 36 24.40 -2.54 -3.12
N ALA A 37 25.57 -2.94 -2.64
CA ALA A 37 25.68 -3.80 -1.48
C ALA A 37 25.60 -2.87 -0.25
N GLY A 38 24.44 -2.83 0.40
CA GLY A 38 24.23 -2.13 1.66
C GLY A 38 24.35 -3.10 2.83
N GLU A 39 25.57 -3.35 3.28
CA GLU A 39 25.86 -4.00 4.56
C GLU A 39 25.29 -3.16 5.72
N SER A 40 24.57 -3.82 6.63
CA SER A 40 24.10 -3.22 7.88
C SER A 40 25.30 -2.98 8.80
N VAL A 41 25.71 -1.72 8.98
CA VAL A 41 26.78 -1.36 9.93
C VAL A 41 26.18 -1.11 11.31
N ILE A 42 26.41 -2.04 12.25
CA ILE A 42 26.15 -1.85 13.68
C ILE A 42 27.41 -1.24 14.33
N PHE A 43 27.32 0.00 14.82
CA PHE A 43 28.36 0.54 15.72
C PHE A 43 28.09 0.11 17.16
N GLY A 44 29.00 -0.70 17.69
CA GLY A 44 28.98 -1.15 19.09
C GLY A 44 29.47 -0.08 20.06
N GLY A 45 28.62 0.29 21.00
CA GLY A 45 28.98 0.89 22.28
C GLY A 45 28.54 -0.04 23.39
N GLN A 46 29.46 -0.42 24.29
CA GLN A 46 29.19 -1.36 25.37
C GLN A 46 28.13 -0.82 26.34
N GLY A 47 26.94 -1.39 26.22
CA GLY A 47 25.81 -1.35 27.13
C GLY A 47 24.95 -2.54 26.73
N GLU A 48 24.48 -3.32 27.67
CA GLU A 48 23.73 -4.55 27.43
C GLU A 48 22.42 -4.21 26.67
N VAL A 49 22.39 -4.42 25.34
CA VAL A 49 21.20 -4.14 24.50
C VAL A 49 20.36 -5.41 24.40
N LEU A 50 19.43 -5.59 25.34
CA LEU A 50 18.25 -6.45 25.11
C LEU A 50 17.28 -5.69 24.18
N GLY A 51 17.59 -5.58 22.88
CA GLY A 51 16.85 -4.65 22.03
C GLY A 51 17.05 -4.84 20.53
N GLY A 52 16.30 -5.77 19.94
CA GLY A 52 15.90 -5.65 18.54
C GLY A 52 14.78 -4.61 18.43
N GLY A 53 14.84 -3.74 17.41
CA GLY A 53 13.80 -2.75 17.12
C GLY A 53 12.41 -3.38 16.95
N VAL A 54 11.35 -2.57 16.96
CA VAL A 54 9.96 -3.04 16.86
C VAL A 54 9.74 -3.95 15.64
N ILE A 55 10.39 -3.65 14.52
CA ILE A 55 10.27 -4.40 13.26
C ILE A 55 11.01 -5.76 13.28
N GLU A 56 12.02 -5.92 14.15
CA GLU A 56 12.78 -7.19 14.28
C GLU A 56 11.96 -8.30 14.93
N ARG A 57 10.94 -7.92 15.73
CA ARG A 57 10.05 -8.86 16.39
C ARG A 57 8.79 -9.17 15.58
N VAL A 58 8.58 -8.51 14.44
CA VAL A 58 7.46 -8.84 13.55
C VAL A 58 7.65 -10.25 13.01
N GLY A 59 6.59 -11.05 13.09
CA GLY A 59 6.64 -12.47 12.77
C GLY A 59 5.48 -12.92 11.89
N VAL A 60 5.71 -14.02 11.18
CA VAL A 60 4.71 -14.72 10.37
C VAL A 60 4.71 -16.18 10.79
N ASP A 61 3.53 -16.70 11.13
CA ASP A 61 3.35 -18.07 11.60
C ASP A 61 3.54 -19.09 10.47
N GLU A 62 4.06 -20.28 10.81
CA GLU A 62 4.29 -21.36 9.85
C GLU A 62 3.02 -21.75 9.08
N ALA A 63 1.85 -21.73 9.72
CA ALA A 63 0.59 -22.04 9.05
C ALA A 63 0.23 -21.04 7.93
N VAL A 64 0.76 -19.81 8.00
CA VAL A 64 0.61 -18.81 6.92
C VAL A 64 1.62 -19.09 5.80
N TRP A 65 2.86 -19.46 6.15
CA TRP A 65 3.87 -19.88 5.16
C TRP A 65 3.47 -21.14 4.40
N GLU A 66 2.83 -22.10 5.05
CA GLU A 66 2.26 -23.29 4.40
C GLU A 66 1.12 -22.93 3.46
N LEU A 67 0.27 -21.97 3.85
CA LEU A 67 -0.84 -21.51 3.04
C LEU A 67 -0.38 -20.74 1.80
N ARG A 68 0.61 -19.84 1.95
CA ARG A 68 1.18 -18.99 0.89
C ARG A 68 2.71 -18.92 1.03
N PRO A 69 3.43 -19.91 0.47
CA PRO A 69 4.90 -19.91 0.48
C PRO A 69 5.51 -18.74 -0.30
N ASP A 70 4.74 -18.13 -1.20
CA ASP A 70 5.10 -16.99 -2.04
C ASP A 70 4.89 -15.63 -1.34
N PHE A 71 4.43 -15.63 -0.09
CA PHE A 71 4.25 -14.40 0.67
C PHE A 71 5.58 -13.71 0.96
N ALA A 72 5.58 -12.38 0.90
CA ALA A 72 6.59 -11.56 1.52
C ALA A 72 5.95 -10.28 2.04
N VAL A 73 6.52 -9.70 3.09
CA VAL A 73 6.10 -8.41 3.62
C VAL A 73 7.31 -7.51 3.82
N LEU A 74 7.25 -6.31 3.25
CA LEU A 74 8.17 -5.24 3.60
C LEU A 74 7.53 -4.46 4.75
N VAL A 75 8.15 -4.56 5.91
CA VAL A 75 7.76 -3.85 7.12
C VAL A 75 8.50 -2.54 7.17
N ILE A 76 7.79 -1.42 7.32
CA ILE A 76 8.39 -0.10 7.49
C ILE A 76 7.88 0.50 8.80
N SER A 77 8.77 0.94 9.68
CA SER A 77 8.38 1.81 10.80
C SER A 77 8.81 3.24 10.52
N ALA A 78 7.92 4.19 10.78
CA ALA A 78 8.19 5.62 10.69
C ALA A 78 7.96 6.26 12.06
N ARG A 79 8.94 7.00 12.58
CA ARG A 79 8.88 7.66 13.88
C ARG A 79 9.04 9.17 13.79
N GLY A 80 8.28 9.87 14.62
CA GLY A 80 8.24 11.34 14.64
C GLY A 80 7.47 11.96 13.48
N LEU A 81 6.45 11.28 12.96
CA LEU A 81 5.52 11.82 11.98
C LEU A 81 4.78 13.05 12.51
N ALA A 82 4.58 14.04 11.63
CA ALA A 82 3.68 15.16 11.85
C ALA A 82 2.48 15.01 10.89
N ASN A 83 1.53 14.14 11.26
CA ASN A 83 0.33 13.91 10.46
C ASN A 83 -0.67 15.08 10.60
N SER A 84 -1.58 15.19 9.64
CA SER A 84 -2.69 16.14 9.67
C SER A 84 -3.73 15.75 8.62
N GLY A 85 -4.88 16.42 8.61
CA GLY A 85 -5.88 16.29 7.54
C GLY A 85 -5.28 16.48 6.13
N SER A 86 -5.95 15.87 5.15
CA SER A 86 -5.58 15.89 3.73
C SER A 86 -5.42 17.30 3.17
N ASP A 87 -4.46 17.50 2.27
CA ASP A 87 -4.20 18.77 1.59
C ASP A 87 -4.12 18.59 0.07
N ASP A 88 -3.84 19.68 -0.66
CA ASP A 88 -3.79 19.64 -2.12
C ASP A 88 -2.70 18.71 -2.64
N ARG A 89 -1.62 18.54 -1.89
CA ARG A 89 -0.53 17.63 -2.23
C ARG A 89 -0.95 16.18 -2.04
N SER A 90 -1.60 15.82 -0.93
CA SER A 90 -2.09 14.45 -0.73
C SER A 90 -3.19 14.06 -1.72
N ARG A 91 -4.05 15.03 -2.09
CA ARG A 91 -5.01 14.87 -3.19
C ARG A 91 -4.34 14.62 -4.54
N GLU A 92 -3.26 15.33 -4.85
CA GLU A 92 -2.50 15.13 -6.08
C GLU A 92 -1.89 13.72 -6.15
N TRP A 93 -1.30 13.22 -5.05
CA TRP A 93 -0.78 11.85 -4.99
C TRP A 93 -1.85 10.80 -5.30
N LEU A 94 -3.04 10.95 -4.71
CA LEU A 94 -4.17 10.05 -4.95
C LEU A 94 -4.64 10.13 -6.42
N ALA A 95 -4.74 11.33 -6.98
CA ALA A 95 -5.16 11.53 -8.36
C ALA A 95 -4.15 10.95 -9.38
N GLU A 96 -2.85 11.16 -9.15
CA GLU A 96 -1.80 10.56 -9.97
C GLU A 96 -1.81 9.03 -9.91
N ALA A 97 -1.97 8.47 -8.71
CA ALA A 97 -2.05 7.03 -8.53
C ALA A 97 -3.26 6.43 -9.26
N ALA A 98 -4.43 7.06 -9.14
CA ALA A 98 -5.64 6.65 -9.85
C ALA A 98 -5.46 6.67 -11.38
N ALA A 99 -4.81 7.71 -11.91
CA ALA A 99 -4.58 7.86 -13.35
C ALA A 99 -3.55 6.87 -13.93
N ALA A 100 -2.65 6.35 -13.11
CA ALA A 100 -1.62 5.40 -13.54
C ALA A 100 -2.14 3.97 -13.76
N VAL A 101 -3.32 3.63 -13.23
CA VAL A 101 -3.90 2.30 -13.36
C VAL A 101 -4.51 2.11 -14.76
N VAL A 102 -3.93 1.18 -15.53
CA VAL A 102 -4.35 0.91 -16.92
C VAL A 102 -5.15 -0.38 -17.10
N ASP A 103 -5.14 -1.29 -16.11
CA ASP A 103 -5.79 -2.60 -16.20
C ASP A 103 -6.40 -3.05 -14.87
N ASP A 104 -7.65 -3.53 -14.93
CA ASP A 104 -8.41 -4.10 -13.83
C ASP A 104 -8.05 -5.59 -13.55
N GLY A 105 -7.27 -6.22 -14.43
CA GLY A 105 -6.91 -7.64 -14.42
C GLY A 105 -5.55 -8.01 -13.82
N HIS A 106 -4.95 -7.14 -13.00
CA HIS A 106 -3.57 -7.33 -12.52
C HIS A 106 -3.35 -8.71 -11.84
N PRO A 107 -2.30 -9.47 -12.21
CA PRO A 107 -2.04 -10.81 -11.64
C PRO A 107 -1.97 -10.83 -10.11
N HIS A 108 -1.37 -9.81 -9.51
CA HIS A 108 -1.29 -9.68 -8.05
C HIS A 108 -2.67 -9.59 -7.38
N VAL A 109 -3.64 -8.89 -7.98
CA VAL A 109 -5.02 -8.82 -7.47
C VAL A 109 -5.65 -10.21 -7.47
N LYS A 110 -5.44 -10.98 -8.54
CA LYS A 110 -5.92 -12.36 -8.62
C LYS A 110 -5.27 -13.24 -7.54
N ALA A 111 -3.96 -13.12 -7.33
CA ALA A 111 -3.24 -13.85 -6.30
C ALA A 111 -3.82 -13.58 -4.90
N TRP A 112 -4.20 -12.34 -4.59
CA TRP A 112 -4.89 -11.98 -3.35
C TRP A 112 -6.29 -12.57 -3.24
N GLN A 113 -7.08 -12.53 -4.33
CA GLN A 113 -8.38 -13.19 -4.33
C GLN A 113 -8.28 -14.70 -4.10
N ASP A 114 -7.26 -15.35 -4.67
CA ASP A 114 -6.99 -16.77 -4.46
C ASP A 114 -6.52 -17.06 -3.03
N ALA A 115 -5.71 -16.18 -2.42
CA ALA A 115 -5.36 -16.26 -1.00
C ALA A 115 -6.61 -16.28 -0.11
N TYR A 116 -7.52 -15.34 -0.35
CA TYR A 116 -8.77 -15.22 0.40
C TYR A 116 -9.63 -16.48 0.31
N ARG A 117 -9.73 -17.08 -0.88
CA ARG A 117 -10.43 -18.36 -1.07
C ARG A 117 -9.76 -19.48 -0.30
N ALA A 118 -8.42 -19.53 -0.27
CA ALA A 118 -7.66 -20.59 0.37
C ALA A 118 -7.86 -20.64 1.90
N PHE A 119 -8.05 -19.50 2.57
CA PHE A 119 -8.41 -19.46 4.00
C PHE A 119 -9.93 -19.37 4.26
N GLY A 120 -10.77 -19.64 3.25
CA GLY A 120 -12.23 -19.76 3.41
C GLY A 120 -13.01 -18.44 3.34
N SER A 121 -12.36 -17.32 3.07
CA SER A 121 -13.02 -16.02 2.86
C SER A 121 -13.55 -15.86 1.44
N LYS A 122 -14.56 -15.01 1.29
CA LYS A 122 -15.19 -14.70 0.01
C LYS A 122 -14.71 -13.33 -0.46
N PRO A 123 -13.72 -13.24 -1.38
CA PRO A 123 -13.09 -11.96 -1.74
C PRO A 123 -14.07 -10.95 -2.33
N GLN A 124 -15.21 -11.36 -2.87
CA GLN A 124 -16.24 -10.41 -3.36
C GLN A 124 -17.06 -9.76 -2.24
N ARG A 125 -17.11 -10.36 -1.04
CA ARG A 125 -17.79 -9.84 0.16
C ARG A 125 -16.83 -9.13 1.11
N THR A 126 -15.62 -9.66 1.26
CA THR A 126 -14.54 -9.12 2.08
C THR A 126 -13.32 -8.94 1.20
N ARG A 127 -13.20 -7.79 0.55
CA ARG A 127 -12.18 -7.55 -0.48
C ARG A 127 -10.81 -7.28 0.15
N PRO A 128 -9.72 -7.80 -0.42
CA PRO A 128 -8.38 -7.28 -0.15
C PRO A 128 -8.34 -5.76 -0.36
N SER A 129 -7.59 -5.04 0.47
CA SER A 129 -7.54 -3.56 0.44
C SER A 129 -7.24 -3.01 -0.96
N VAL A 130 -6.27 -3.60 -1.67
CA VAL A 130 -5.91 -3.18 -3.03
C VAL A 130 -7.06 -3.34 -4.03
N ASP A 131 -7.80 -4.46 -4.02
CA ASP A 131 -8.98 -4.66 -4.91
C ASP A 131 -10.07 -3.63 -4.57
N ALA A 132 -10.26 -3.34 -3.28
CA ALA A 132 -11.21 -2.31 -2.85
C ALA A 132 -10.80 -0.89 -3.27
N LEU A 133 -9.50 -0.56 -3.25
CA LEU A 133 -8.99 0.75 -3.67
C LEU A 133 -9.05 0.92 -5.19
N LEU A 134 -8.59 -0.06 -5.98
CA LEU A 134 -8.61 0.01 -7.44
C LEU A 134 -10.03 0.20 -8.00
N ARG A 135 -11.05 -0.40 -7.36
CA ARG A 135 -12.47 -0.20 -7.71
C ARG A 135 -13.02 1.18 -7.40
N ARG A 136 -12.36 1.91 -6.51
CA ARG A 136 -12.70 3.27 -6.10
C ARG A 136 -11.71 4.29 -6.69
N ARG A 137 -10.90 3.92 -7.69
CA ARG A 137 -9.88 4.81 -8.27
C ARG A 137 -10.43 6.17 -8.72
N ASP A 138 -11.67 6.20 -9.20
CA ASP A 138 -12.31 7.45 -9.63
C ASP A 138 -12.74 8.36 -8.47
N ALA A 139 -12.71 7.85 -7.22
CA ALA A 139 -13.08 8.54 -6.00
C ALA A 139 -12.36 7.91 -4.79
N LEU A 140 -11.02 7.97 -4.80
CA LEU A 140 -10.24 7.47 -3.67
C LEU A 140 -10.57 8.26 -2.39
N PRO A 141 -10.67 7.59 -1.24
CA PRO A 141 -10.99 8.26 0.01
C PRO A 141 -9.84 9.17 0.45
N GLU A 142 -10.15 10.44 0.73
CA GLU A 142 -9.28 11.37 1.45
C GLU A 142 -9.50 11.18 2.95
N ILE A 143 -8.45 10.83 3.70
CA ILE A 143 -8.54 10.52 5.12
C ILE A 143 -7.64 11.45 5.95
N ASN A 144 -6.33 11.38 5.72
CA ASN A 144 -5.29 12.24 6.29
C ASN A 144 -4.01 12.03 5.49
N LYS A 145 -3.01 12.91 5.62
CA LYS A 145 -1.82 12.88 4.74
C LYS A 145 -1.08 11.55 4.75
N VAL A 146 -0.91 10.94 5.92
CA VAL A 146 -0.20 9.64 6.03
C VAL A 146 -1.02 8.52 5.39
N VAL A 147 -2.35 8.50 5.61
CA VAL A 147 -3.24 7.50 5.00
C VAL A 147 -3.32 7.66 3.48
N ASP A 148 -3.44 8.89 3.02
CA ASP A 148 -3.46 9.22 1.59
C ASP A 148 -2.15 8.84 0.91
N ALA A 149 -1.01 9.06 1.58
CA ALA A 149 0.31 8.66 1.08
C ALA A 149 0.38 7.15 0.83
N TYR A 150 0.12 6.31 1.85
CA TYR A 150 0.22 4.86 1.63
C TYR A 150 -0.87 4.32 0.70
N ASN A 151 -2.07 4.91 0.67
CA ASN A 151 -3.12 4.52 -0.27
C ASN A 151 -2.74 4.87 -1.71
N SER A 152 -2.09 6.01 -1.94
CA SER A 152 -1.60 6.39 -3.28
C SER A 152 -0.53 5.39 -3.77
N VAL A 153 0.40 4.97 -2.90
CA VAL A 153 1.40 3.96 -3.21
C VAL A 153 0.74 2.59 -3.45
N SER A 154 -0.23 2.21 -2.61
CA SER A 154 -0.99 0.96 -2.73
C SER A 154 -1.67 0.85 -4.10
N VAL A 155 -2.30 1.94 -4.57
CA VAL A 155 -2.95 1.99 -5.88
C VAL A 155 -1.92 1.98 -7.00
N ARG A 156 -0.89 2.83 -6.94
CA ARG A 156 0.15 2.95 -7.98
C ARG A 156 0.86 1.61 -8.23
N HIS A 157 1.16 0.86 -7.18
CA HIS A 157 1.91 -0.40 -7.25
C HIS A 157 1.03 -1.65 -7.24
N VAL A 158 -0.30 -1.49 -7.20
CA VAL A 158 -1.24 -2.62 -7.09
C VAL A 158 -0.87 -3.57 -5.93
N LEU A 159 -0.56 -2.98 -4.77
CA LEU A 159 0.02 -3.64 -3.60
C LEU A 159 -0.83 -3.35 -2.36
N PRO A 160 -1.31 -4.34 -1.59
CA PRO A 160 -1.91 -4.08 -0.30
C PRO A 160 -0.90 -3.42 0.65
N ILE A 161 -1.26 -2.23 1.16
CA ILE A 161 -0.51 -1.55 2.21
C ILE A 161 -1.45 -1.23 3.35
N GLY A 162 -1.11 -1.72 4.54
CA GLY A 162 -1.75 -1.32 5.80
C GLY A 162 -0.85 -0.33 6.54
N GLY A 163 -1.44 0.65 7.20
CA GLY A 163 -0.76 1.57 8.11
C GLY A 163 -1.42 1.55 9.48
N GLU A 164 -0.62 1.40 10.53
CA GLU A 164 -1.10 1.23 11.89
C GLU A 164 -0.35 2.15 12.87
N ASP A 165 -1.05 2.73 13.84
CA ASP A 165 -0.48 3.55 14.91
C ASP A 165 0.32 2.67 15.88
N LEU A 166 1.64 2.82 15.83
CA LEU A 166 2.57 2.01 16.60
C LEU A 166 2.52 2.33 18.10
N GLY A 167 2.10 3.54 18.47
CA GLY A 167 1.92 3.95 19.86
C GLY A 167 0.83 3.17 20.59
N HIS A 168 -0.07 2.52 19.84
CA HIS A 168 -1.18 1.74 20.38
C HIS A 168 -1.00 0.22 20.27
N TYR A 169 0.17 -0.26 19.86
CA TYR A 169 0.49 -1.69 19.83
C TYR A 169 0.86 -2.23 21.22
N ALA A 170 0.39 -3.44 21.51
CA ALA A 170 0.88 -4.26 22.62
C ALA A 170 1.78 -5.37 22.08
N GLY A 171 3.10 -5.24 22.28
CA GLY A 171 4.07 -6.22 21.78
C GLY A 171 4.37 -6.05 20.29
N ALA A 172 4.58 -7.16 19.59
CA ALA A 172 4.97 -7.16 18.17
C ALA A 172 3.87 -7.71 17.27
N ALA A 173 3.77 -7.17 16.04
CA ALA A 173 2.82 -7.64 15.04
C ALA A 173 3.15 -9.09 14.62
N ARG A 174 2.11 -9.92 14.56
CA ARG A 174 2.20 -11.31 14.12
C ARG A 174 1.10 -11.61 13.11
N LEU A 175 1.48 -12.18 11.97
CA LEU A 175 0.55 -12.71 10.99
C LEU A 175 0.28 -14.18 11.31
N VAL A 176 -0.95 -14.51 11.67
CA VAL A 176 -1.33 -15.85 12.15
C VAL A 176 -2.59 -16.34 11.47
N ARG A 177 -2.87 -17.65 11.58
CA ARG A 177 -4.22 -18.18 11.36
C ARG A 177 -4.98 -18.16 12.67
N ALA A 178 -6.11 -17.46 12.69
CA ALA A 178 -6.91 -17.23 13.87
C ALA A 178 -7.51 -18.52 14.45
N THR A 179 -7.58 -18.61 15.77
CA THR A 179 -8.32 -19.68 16.46
C THR A 179 -9.81 -19.38 16.56
N GLY A 180 -10.17 -18.08 16.50
CA GLY A 180 -11.51 -17.56 16.75
C GLY A 180 -11.73 -17.08 18.19
N GLU A 181 -10.71 -17.20 19.04
CA GLU A 181 -10.74 -16.66 20.40
C GLU A 181 -10.23 -15.21 20.45
N GLU A 182 -9.50 -14.77 19.42
CA GLU A 182 -8.95 -13.42 19.37
C GLU A 182 -10.07 -12.37 19.32
N THR A 183 -9.88 -11.27 20.04
CA THR A 183 -10.81 -10.14 20.01
C THR A 183 -10.48 -9.21 18.83
N PHE A 184 -11.52 -8.61 18.26
CA PHE A 184 -11.39 -7.57 17.24
C PHE A 184 -12.35 -6.43 17.56
N ASP A 185 -11.81 -5.29 17.97
CA ASP A 185 -12.60 -4.08 18.20
C ASP A 185 -13.01 -3.43 16.88
N THR A 186 -14.28 -3.04 16.81
CA THR A 186 -14.91 -2.45 15.62
C THR A 186 -16.02 -1.50 16.04
N ILE A 187 -16.58 -0.80 15.05
CA ILE A 187 -17.84 -0.06 15.22
C ILE A 187 -18.95 -0.81 14.50
N ALA A 188 -20.04 -1.11 15.21
CA ALA A 188 -21.23 -1.75 14.66
C ALA A 188 -22.45 -0.87 14.98
N ALA A 189 -23.20 -0.50 13.94
CA ALA A 189 -24.36 0.40 14.06
C ALA A 189 -24.06 1.73 14.81
N GLY A 190 -22.83 2.25 14.69
CA GLY A 190 -22.40 3.50 15.32
C GLY A 190 -21.84 3.34 16.74
N GLU A 191 -21.91 2.15 17.32
CA GLU A 191 -21.46 1.87 18.68
C GLU A 191 -20.21 0.98 18.70
N PRO A 192 -19.34 1.11 19.72
CA PRO A 192 -18.24 0.17 19.93
C PRO A 192 -18.75 -1.26 20.07
N ALA A 193 -18.11 -2.19 19.37
CA ALA A 193 -18.42 -3.60 19.41
C ALA A 193 -17.14 -4.44 19.38
N VAL A 194 -17.23 -5.66 19.89
CA VAL A 194 -16.18 -6.67 19.78
C VAL A 194 -16.70 -7.80 18.92
N GLU A 195 -15.97 -8.13 17.86
CA GLU A 195 -16.18 -9.32 17.04
C GLU A 195 -15.01 -10.29 17.23
N HIS A 196 -15.15 -11.50 16.68
CA HIS A 196 -14.10 -12.52 16.65
C HIS A 196 -13.85 -13.00 15.21
N PRO A 197 -12.59 -13.29 14.83
CA PRO A 197 -12.25 -13.99 13.59
C PRO A 197 -12.97 -15.33 13.49
N ASP A 198 -13.39 -15.71 12.29
CA ASP A 198 -13.74 -17.11 12.04
C ASP A 198 -12.45 -17.96 12.16
N PRO A 199 -12.50 -19.17 12.75
CA PRO A 199 -11.34 -20.04 12.85
C PRO A 199 -10.71 -20.28 11.47
N GLY A 200 -9.40 -20.07 11.38
CA GLY A 200 -8.62 -20.19 10.15
C GLY A 200 -8.54 -18.93 9.30
N GLU A 201 -9.21 -17.82 9.63
CA GLU A 201 -8.92 -16.52 9.03
C GLU A 201 -7.42 -16.20 9.17
N VAL A 202 -6.80 -15.63 8.13
CA VAL A 202 -5.48 -15.03 8.29
C VAL A 202 -5.68 -13.63 8.88
N VAL A 203 -4.96 -13.29 9.95
CA VAL A 203 -5.09 -12.01 10.65
C VAL A 203 -3.73 -11.48 11.09
N TRP A 204 -3.57 -10.15 11.03
CA TRP A 204 -2.53 -9.49 11.82
C TRP A 204 -3.06 -9.27 13.23
N ARG A 205 -2.23 -9.59 14.23
CA ARG A 205 -2.54 -9.38 15.64
C ARG A 205 -1.31 -8.94 16.42
N ASP A 206 -1.57 -8.39 17.58
CA ASP A 206 -0.57 -8.14 18.61
C ASP A 206 -0.90 -8.98 19.86
N ASP A 207 -0.35 -8.61 21.01
CA ASP A 207 -0.60 -9.32 22.28
C ASP A 207 -2.02 -9.10 22.81
N GLU A 208 -2.67 -7.99 22.46
CA GLU A 208 -4.02 -7.65 22.92
C GLU A 208 -5.13 -8.18 22.03
N GLY A 209 -4.94 -8.22 20.71
CA GLY A 209 -5.97 -8.69 19.81
C GLY A 209 -5.64 -8.54 18.33
N VAL A 210 -6.64 -8.75 17.49
CA VAL A 210 -6.52 -8.60 16.03
C VAL A 210 -6.39 -7.12 15.68
N THR A 211 -5.35 -6.75 14.94
CA THR A 211 -5.14 -5.40 14.43
C THR A 211 -5.68 -5.25 13.00
N CYS A 212 -5.61 -6.30 12.19
CA CYS A 212 -6.22 -6.35 10.86
C CYS A 212 -6.86 -7.71 10.59
N ARG A 213 -8.17 -7.72 10.34
CA ARG A 213 -8.93 -8.93 10.01
C ARG A 213 -8.85 -9.27 8.53
N ARG A 214 -8.92 -10.59 8.27
CA ARG A 214 -8.89 -11.20 6.93
C ARG A 214 -7.74 -10.60 6.12
N TRP A 215 -6.53 -10.78 6.64
CA TRP A 215 -5.23 -10.39 6.10
C TRP A 215 -5.04 -8.88 5.95
N ASN A 216 -5.71 -8.26 4.98
CA ASN A 216 -5.66 -6.82 4.70
C ASN A 216 -7.03 -6.25 4.34
N TRP A 217 -8.10 -6.74 4.98
CA TRP A 217 -9.45 -6.28 4.71
C TRP A 217 -9.90 -5.15 5.63
N ARG A 218 -9.87 -5.35 6.95
CA ARG A 218 -10.44 -4.40 7.92
C ARG A 218 -9.56 -4.28 9.16
N GLN A 219 -9.00 -3.09 9.35
CA GLN A 219 -8.27 -2.71 10.55
C GLN A 219 -9.21 -2.55 11.75
N CYS A 220 -8.69 -2.79 12.95
CA CYS A 220 -9.39 -2.48 14.20
C CYS A 220 -9.46 -0.95 14.44
N VAL A 221 -10.09 -0.54 15.53
CA VAL A 221 -10.18 0.88 15.92
C VAL A 221 -8.91 1.29 16.67
N ARG A 222 -8.42 0.44 17.58
CA ARG A 222 -7.31 0.75 18.50
C ARG A 222 -6.02 1.18 17.81
N THR A 223 -5.58 0.49 16.76
CA THR A 223 -4.32 0.80 16.06
C THR A 223 -4.52 1.67 14.81
N ARG A 224 -5.67 2.32 14.67
CA ARG A 224 -5.94 3.18 13.51
C ARG A 224 -5.05 4.43 13.53
N ILE A 225 -4.47 4.76 12.38
CA ILE A 225 -3.79 6.05 12.19
C ILE A 225 -4.80 7.20 12.30
N THR A 226 -4.49 8.16 13.16
CA THR A 226 -5.19 9.43 13.30
C THR A 226 -4.26 10.59 12.93
N GLU A 227 -4.77 11.82 12.98
CA GLU A 227 -3.94 13.02 12.79
C GLU A 227 -2.93 13.20 13.94
N ASP A 228 -3.17 12.59 15.10
CA ASP A 228 -2.27 12.63 16.26
C ASP A 228 -1.19 11.53 16.24
N THR A 229 -1.25 10.60 15.28
CA THR A 229 -0.26 9.52 15.16
C THR A 229 1.12 10.07 14.84
N THR A 230 2.08 9.78 15.73
CA THR A 230 3.49 10.19 15.60
C THR A 230 4.40 9.04 15.20
N ASP A 231 4.07 7.81 15.58
CA ASP A 231 4.81 6.60 15.23
C ASP A 231 3.87 5.62 14.52
N ALA A 232 4.27 5.13 13.35
CA ALA A 232 3.45 4.23 12.54
C ALA A 232 4.23 3.00 12.06
N LEU A 233 3.52 1.89 11.91
CA LEU A 233 3.97 0.66 11.27
C LEU A 233 3.21 0.48 9.94
N PHE A 234 3.95 0.27 8.85
CA PHE A 234 3.39 -0.04 7.54
C PHE A 234 3.75 -1.46 7.14
N LEU A 235 2.76 -2.17 6.61
CA LEU A 235 2.87 -3.55 6.15
C LEU A 235 2.58 -3.56 4.65
N LEU A 236 3.62 -3.67 3.84
CA LEU A 236 3.54 -3.77 2.38
C LEU A 236 3.56 -5.25 2.01
N GLU A 237 2.40 -5.78 1.64
CA GLU A 237 2.18 -7.23 1.59
C GLU A 237 2.14 -7.74 0.14
N ARG A 238 3.06 -8.62 -0.20
CA ARG A 238 3.27 -9.15 -1.54
C ARG A 238 2.97 -10.65 -1.60
N LEU A 239 2.35 -11.05 -2.70
CA LEU A 239 2.22 -12.42 -3.18
C LEU A 239 2.78 -12.51 -4.61
N ASP A 240 2.78 -13.69 -5.21
CA ASP A 240 3.12 -13.84 -6.63
C ASP A 240 2.26 -12.94 -7.53
N GLY A 241 2.87 -12.50 -8.64
CA GLY A 241 2.32 -11.48 -9.54
C GLY A 241 2.80 -10.05 -9.25
N LEU A 242 3.65 -9.87 -8.22
CA LEU A 242 4.44 -8.67 -7.96
C LEU A 242 5.83 -9.09 -7.49
N SER A 243 6.89 -8.59 -8.09
CA SER A 243 8.30 -8.97 -7.85
C SER A 243 8.88 -8.33 -6.57
N LEU A 244 10.05 -8.79 -6.11
CA LEU A 244 10.65 -8.23 -4.88
C LEU A 244 11.19 -6.82 -5.14
N ASP A 245 11.66 -6.57 -6.36
CA ASP A 245 12.10 -5.25 -6.78
C ASP A 245 10.92 -4.28 -6.86
N GLU A 246 9.75 -4.72 -7.33
CA GLU A 246 8.52 -3.91 -7.28
C GLU A 246 8.05 -3.63 -5.84
N LEU A 247 8.21 -4.60 -4.94
CA LEU A 247 7.93 -4.40 -3.51
C LEU A 247 8.87 -3.36 -2.88
N ASP A 248 10.17 -3.44 -3.17
CA ASP A 248 11.16 -2.48 -2.67
C ASP A 248 10.92 -1.08 -3.26
N ALA A 249 10.59 -0.99 -4.55
CA ALA A 249 10.23 0.28 -5.20
C ALA A 249 8.99 0.93 -4.57
N ALA A 250 7.97 0.14 -4.18
CA ALA A 250 6.82 0.64 -3.43
C ALA A 250 7.23 1.15 -2.03
N GLY A 251 8.18 0.47 -1.38
CA GLY A 251 8.78 0.91 -0.12
C GLY A 251 9.50 2.25 -0.23
N ASP A 252 10.33 2.42 -1.27
CA ASP A 252 11.03 3.67 -1.56
C ASP A 252 10.05 4.83 -1.84
N ASP A 253 8.97 4.56 -2.59
CA ASP A 253 7.93 5.55 -2.85
C ASP A 253 7.20 5.98 -1.56
N LEU A 254 6.86 5.02 -0.69
CA LEU A 254 6.25 5.34 0.61
C LEU A 254 7.22 6.16 1.48
N GLU A 255 8.48 5.73 1.59
CA GLU A 255 9.50 6.45 2.37
C GLU A 255 9.65 7.90 1.87
N ARG A 256 9.70 8.12 0.55
CA ARG A 256 9.74 9.46 -0.04
C ARG A 256 8.54 10.30 0.39
N LEU A 257 7.32 9.78 0.25
CA LEU A 257 6.10 10.52 0.62
C LEU A 257 6.05 10.84 2.13
N LEU A 258 6.48 9.92 2.99
CA LEU A 258 6.58 10.17 4.43
C LEU A 258 7.59 11.28 4.74
N ARG A 259 8.73 11.33 4.04
CA ARG A 259 9.72 12.42 4.16
C ARG A 259 9.19 13.75 3.61
N GLU A 260 8.32 13.73 2.61
CA GLU A 260 7.63 14.93 2.15
C GLU A 260 6.63 15.47 3.19
N ILE A 261 5.96 14.60 3.95
CA ILE A 261 5.10 14.99 5.08
C ILE A 261 5.96 15.52 6.23
N THR A 262 7.05 14.82 6.56
CA THR A 262 7.91 15.16 7.68
C THR A 262 9.38 14.94 7.29
N PRO A 263 10.13 15.98 6.88
CA PRO A 263 11.50 15.84 6.39
C PRO A 263 12.47 15.12 7.34
N GLY A 264 12.22 15.20 8.65
CA GLY A 264 13.03 14.58 9.70
C GLY A 264 12.53 13.21 10.18
N VAL A 265 11.54 12.60 9.53
CA VAL A 265 10.99 11.30 9.95
C VAL A 265 12.08 10.23 9.94
N ALA A 266 12.19 9.49 11.04
CA ALA A 266 13.08 8.35 11.16
C ALA A 266 12.38 7.12 10.57
N VAL A 267 13.01 6.46 9.59
CA VAL A 267 12.42 5.31 8.88
C VAL A 267 13.37 4.13 9.01
N GLU A 268 12.81 2.99 9.41
CA GLU A 268 13.47 1.68 9.40
C GLU A 268 12.65 0.72 8.56
N ARG A 269 13.31 -0.17 7.81
CA ARG A 269 12.64 -1.16 6.96
C ARG A 269 13.22 -2.56 7.14
N ARG A 270 12.38 -3.59 7.03
CA ARG A 270 12.78 -5.00 7.10
C ARG A 270 11.91 -5.84 6.16
N LEU A 271 12.55 -6.58 5.27
CA LEU A 271 11.88 -7.56 4.44
C LEU A 271 11.77 -8.90 5.18
N ILE A 272 10.56 -9.44 5.26
CA ILE A 272 10.28 -10.78 5.78
C ILE A 272 9.75 -11.64 4.63
N ARG A 273 10.38 -12.77 4.36
CA ARG A 273 10.00 -13.74 3.34
C ARG A 273 10.41 -15.14 3.79
N ARG A 274 9.84 -16.18 3.19
CA ARG A 274 10.36 -17.55 3.32
C ARG A 274 11.69 -17.66 2.56
N ASP A 275 12.69 -18.27 3.20
CA ASP A 275 14.02 -18.52 2.60
C ASP A 275 13.97 -19.49 1.42
#